data_AF-A0A7C5ILG5-F1
#
_entry.id   AF-A0A7C5ILG5-F1
#
_cell.length_a   1.000
_cell.length_b   1.000
_cell.length_c   1.000
_cell.angle_alpha   90.00
_cell.angle_beta   90.00
_cell.angle_gamma   90.00
#
_symmetry.space_group_name_H-M   'P 1'
#
loop_
_entity.id
_entity.type
_entity.pdbx_description
1 polymer ?
#
loop_
_entity_poly.entity_id
_entity_poly.type
_entity_poly.pdbx_seq_one_letter_code
_entity_poly.pdbx_strand_id
1 'polypeptide(L)' 'MEFFEPEKVKKEYPYLANENIESILFNDDTLCITLTTTVKNLKNLINNYGWQCIFNNSLDENTQIFTCIVRSIKK' A
#
# COMPACT_ATOMS: atom_id res chain seq x y z
N MET A 1 10.35 14.58 3.88
CA MET A 1 10.10 13.20 4.30
C MET A 1 9.46 13.19 5.68
N GLU A 2 8.22 12.73 5.78
CA GLU A 2 7.44 12.67 7.02
C GLU A 2 6.96 11.24 7.24
N PHE A 3 7.04 10.74 8.48
CA PHE A 3 6.49 9.43 8.86
C PHE A 3 5.09 9.59 9.42
N PHE A 4 4.19 8.69 9.05
CA PHE A 4 2.80 8.71 9.51
C PHE A 4 2.48 7.52 10.39
N GLU A 5 1.59 7.75 11.36
CA GLU A 5 1.00 6.67 12.14
C GLU A 5 0.04 5.86 11.26
N PRO A 6 0.12 4.51 11.27
CA PRO A 6 -0.76 3.65 10.48
C PRO A 6 -2.26 3.93 10.67
N GLU A 7 -2.69 4.31 11.88
CA GLU A 7 -4.09 4.60 12.18
C GLU A 7 -4.66 5.76 11.37
N LYS A 8 -3.85 6.81 11.13
CA LYS A 8 -4.28 7.97 10.34
C LYS A 8 -4.55 7.58 8.89
N VAL A 9 -3.65 6.80 8.31
CA VAL A 9 -3.81 6.29 6.94
C VAL A 9 -4.94 5.30 6.83
N LYS A 10 -5.15 4.41 7.81
CA LYS A 10 -6.32 3.51 7.81
C LYS A 10 -7.64 4.25 7.91
N LYS A 11 -7.67 5.40 8.61
CA LYS A 11 -8.86 6.27 8.67
C LYS A 11 -9.13 6.96 7.33
N GLU A 12 -8.09 7.42 6.64
CA GLU A 12 -8.20 8.08 5.33
C GLU A 12 -8.47 7.10 4.19
N TYR A 13 -7.93 5.88 4.30
CA TYR A 13 -8.04 4.79 3.33
C TYR A 13 -8.62 3.53 3.99
N PRO A 14 -9.96 3.46 4.21
CA PRO A 14 -10.59 2.35 4.92
C PRO A 14 -10.34 0.96 4.30
N TYR A 15 -10.09 0.90 2.99
CA TYR A 15 -9.74 -0.35 2.30
C TYR A 15 -8.37 -0.90 2.70
N LEU A 16 -7.53 -0.14 3.40
CA LEU A 16 -6.27 -0.58 4.02
C LEU A 16 -6.43 -1.02 5.48
N ALA A 17 -7.65 -0.98 6.06
CA ALA A 17 -7.85 -1.27 7.47
C ALA A 17 -7.38 -2.68 7.87
N ASN A 18 -7.61 -3.65 6.97
CA ASN A 18 -7.25 -5.06 7.16
C ASN A 18 -5.80 -5.39 6.74
N GLU A 19 -5.07 -4.43 6.18
CA GLU A 19 -3.70 -4.66 5.73
C GLU A 19 -2.72 -4.55 6.91
N ASN A 20 -1.68 -5.39 6.89
CA ASN A 20 -0.60 -5.33 7.86
C ASN A 20 0.42 -4.28 7.42
N ILE A 21 0.23 -3.04 7.88
CA ILE A 21 1.09 -1.90 7.55
C ILE A 21 2.27 -1.85 8.52
N GLU A 22 3.48 -1.87 7.97
CA GLU A 22 4.74 -1.88 8.70
C GLU A 22 5.33 -0.47 8.83
N SER A 23 5.22 0.33 7.77
CA SER A 23 5.66 1.73 7.81
C SER A 23 4.95 2.59 6.76
N ILE A 24 4.90 3.88 7.03
CA ILE A 24 4.30 4.87 6.13
C ILE A 24 5.21 6.08 6.04
N LEU A 25 5.47 6.51 4.81
CA LEU A 25 6.36 7.61 4.49
C LEU A 25 5.70 8.51 3.45
N PHE A 26 5.67 9.80 3.71
CA PHE A 26 5.27 10.81 2.74
C PHE A 26 6.50 11.57 2.27
N ASN A 27 6.69 11.64 0.96
CA ASN A 27 7.78 12.36 0.34
C ASN A 27 7.33 12.97 -0.98
N ASP A 28 7.55 14.27 -1.19
CA ASP A 28 7.30 14.97 -2.45
C ASP A 28 5.97 14.59 -3.13
N ASP A 29 4.85 14.85 -2.43
CA ASP A 29 3.48 14.52 -2.86
C ASP A 29 3.25 13.04 -3.19
N THR A 30 4.06 12.15 -2.61
CA THR A 30 3.95 10.70 -2.76
C THR A 30 3.83 10.05 -1.39
N LEU A 31 2.76 9.27 -1.22
CA LEU A 31 2.59 8.40 -0.07
C LEU A 31 3.10 7.01 -0.40
N CYS A 32 4.04 6.56 0.41
CA CYS A 32 4.66 5.25 0.34
C CYS A 32 4.24 4.44 1.58
N ILE A 33 3.68 3.25 1.36
CA ILE A 33 3.24 2.36 2.43
C ILE A 33 3.95 1.03 2.24
N THR A 34 4.70 0.62 3.26
CA THR A 34 5.26 -0.73 3.34
C THR A 34 4.26 -1.61 4.08
N LEU A 35 3.85 -2.72 3.47
CA LEU A 35 2.87 -3.63 4.05
C LEU A 35 3.15 -5.10 3.69
N THR A 36 2.60 -5.98 4.51
CA THR A 36 2.46 -7.40 4.20
C THR A 36 1.02 -7.68 3.76
N THR A 37 0.85 -8.24 2.56
CA THR A 37 -0.46 -8.52 1.96
C THR A 37 -0.43 -9.75 1.06
N THR A 38 -1.59 -10.18 0.54
CA THR A 38 -1.65 -11.20 -0.50
C THR A 38 -1.52 -10.58 -1.90
N VAL A 39 -1.03 -11.34 -2.88
CA VAL A 39 -0.99 -10.89 -4.29
C VAL A 39 -2.38 -10.47 -4.78
N LYS A 40 -3.43 -11.18 -4.37
CA LYS A 40 -4.83 -10.82 -4.66
C LYS A 40 -5.18 -9.41 -4.17
N ASN A 41 -4.87 -9.12 -2.90
CA ASN A 41 -5.14 -7.81 -2.32
C ASN A 41 -4.26 -6.73 -2.96
N LEU A 42 -2.99 -7.01 -3.24
CA LEU A 42 -2.11 -6.07 -3.94
C LEU A 42 -2.69 -5.70 -5.32
N LYS A 43 -3.13 -6.68 -6.10
CA LYS A 43 -3.78 -6.44 -7.41
C LYS A 43 -5.03 -5.56 -7.26
N ASN A 44 -5.83 -5.79 -6.22
CA ASN A 44 -6.99 -4.96 -5.91
C ASN A 44 -6.59 -3.50 -5.59
N LEU A 45 -5.54 -3.30 -4.79
CA LEU A 45 -4.97 -1.98 -4.48
C LEU A 45 -4.54 -1.23 -5.76
N ILE A 46 -3.88 -1.93 -6.68
CA ILE A 46 -3.41 -1.33 -7.93
C ILE A 46 -4.59 -1.02 -8.86
N ASN A 47 -5.44 -2.00 -9.14
CA ASN A 47 -6.47 -1.89 -10.17
C ASN A 47 -7.65 -1.00 -9.77
N ASN A 48 -8.03 -1.01 -8.49
CA ASN A 48 -9.25 -0.35 -8.03
C ASN A 48 -8.98 0.93 -7.23
N TYR A 49 -7.78 1.10 -6.68
CA TYR A 49 -7.46 2.22 -5.78
C TYR A 49 -6.26 3.07 -6.23
N GLY A 50 -5.72 2.80 -7.42
CA GLY A 50 -4.71 3.63 -8.08
C GLY A 50 -3.34 3.60 -7.42
N TRP A 51 -3.03 2.54 -6.67
CA TRP A 51 -1.69 2.33 -6.12
C TRP A 51 -0.74 1.77 -7.18
N GLN A 52 0.55 1.99 -6.99
CA GLN A 52 1.61 1.46 -7.82
C GLN A 52 2.56 0.60 -6.97
N CYS A 53 3.04 -0.50 -7.54
CA CYS A 53 3.94 -1.42 -6.87
C CYS A 53 4.76 -2.16 -7.93
N ILE A 54 6.03 -2.44 -7.61
CA ILE A 54 6.85 -3.37 -8.40
C ILE A 54 6.74 -4.74 -7.74
N PHE A 55 6.17 -5.72 -8.43
CA PHE A 55 6.06 -7.09 -7.93
C PHE A 55 6.06 -8.10 -9.09
N ASN A 56 6.34 -9.36 -8.78
CA ASN A 56 6.24 -10.43 -9.76
C ASN A 56 4.78 -10.86 -9.96
N ASN A 57 4.20 -10.50 -11.11
CA ASN A 57 2.80 -10.81 -11.43
C ASN A 57 2.54 -12.31 -11.73
N SER A 58 3.59 -13.14 -11.84
CA SER A 58 3.44 -14.59 -12.02
C SER A 58 3.18 -15.35 -10.71
N LEU A 59 3.18 -14.68 -9.57
CA LEU A 59 2.93 -15.29 -8.27
C LEU A 59 1.46 -15.69 -8.10
N ASP A 60 1.21 -16.77 -7.35
CA ASP A 60 -0.14 -17.20 -6.99
C ASP A 60 -0.85 -16.12 -6.18
N GLU A 61 -2.16 -15.95 -6.39
CA GLU A 61 -2.94 -14.89 -5.78
C GLU A 61 -3.00 -14.96 -4.25
N ASN A 62 -2.84 -16.15 -3.67
CA ASN A 62 -2.83 -16.34 -2.22
C ASN A 62 -1.43 -16.19 -1.60
N THR A 63 -0.39 -15.98 -2.41
CA THR A 63 0.97 -15.76 -1.92
C THR A 63 1.00 -14.49 -1.09
N GLN A 64 1.50 -14.60 0.15
CA GLN A 64 1.81 -13.44 0.97
C GLN A 64 3.14 -12.83 0.55
N ILE A 65 3.15 -11.50 0.45
CA ILE A 65 4.30 -10.72 0.02
C ILE A 65 4.48 -9.53 0.97
N PHE A 66 5.75 -9.20 1.22
CA PHE A 66 6.15 -7.95 1.84
C PHE A 66 6.57 -6.99 0.73
N THR A 67 5.90 -5.84 0.62
CA THR A 67 6.12 -4.91 -0.49
C THR A 67 5.84 -3.46 -0.10
N CYS A 68 6.21 -2.54 -0.99
CA CYS A 68 5.88 -1.12 -0.91
C CYS A 68 4.88 -0.75 -2.00
N ILE A 69 3.77 -0.13 -1.60
CA ILE A 69 2.82 0.53 -2.52
C ILE A 69 3.02 2.04 -2.45
N VAL A 70 2.94 2.68 -3.61
CA VAL A 70 3.10 4.14 -3.72
C VAL A 70 1.93 4.76 -4.45
N ARG A 71 1.55 5.98 -4.06
CA ARG A 71 0.52 6.76 -4.73
C ARG A 71 0.83 8.25 -4.59
N SER A 72 0.68 8.99 -5.68
CA SER A 72 0.77 10.45 -5.62
C SER A 72 -0.50 11.02 -4.97
N ILE A 73 -0.31 11.86 -3.97
CA ILE A 73 -1.36 12.60 -3.27
C ILE A 73 -0.96 14.06 -3.33
N LYS A 74 -1.66 14.84 -4.15
CA LYS A 74 -1.56 16.30 -4.07
C LYS A 74 -2.22 16.74 -2.77
N LYS A 75 -1.47 17.43 -1.91
CA LYS A 75 -2.06 18.17 -0.78
C LYS A 75 -3.03 19.24 -1.26
#